data_AF-A0A1Z9I0F6-F1
#
_entry.id   AF-A0A1Z9I0F6-F1
#
_cell.length_a   1.000
_cell.length_b   1.000
_cell.length_c   1.000
_cell.angle_alpha   90.00
_cell.angle_beta   90.00
_cell.angle_gamma   90.00
#
_symmetry.space_group_name_H-M   'P 1'
#
loop_
_entity.id
_entity.type
_entity.pdbx_description
1 polymer ?
#
loop_
_entity_poly.entity_id
_entity_poly.type
_entity_poly.pdbx_seq_one_letter_code
_entity_poly.pdbx_strand_id
1 'polypeptide(L)'
;MPQIKSGTNNRTDVASRSAPKFKNPGFYNKATLVGSNKTIAFTGSAIAAGFICENVTNVTIELQNGGTLPGSTLTADTLYEIAPKKVVIGATGVVHVLHK
;
A
#
# COMPACT_ATOMS: atom_id res chain seq x y z
N MET A 1 -33.43 -5.42 -20.36
CA MET A 1 -33.18 -4.15 -19.63
C MET A 1 -32.87 -4.49 -18.18
N PRO A 2 -31.84 -3.94 -17.53
CA PRO A 2 -31.55 -4.23 -16.12
C PRO A 2 -32.69 -3.69 -15.25
N GLN A 3 -33.28 -4.54 -14.41
CA GLN A 3 -34.32 -4.13 -13.47
C GLN A 3 -33.68 -3.34 -12.33
N ILE A 4 -34.00 -2.05 -12.26
CA ILE A 4 -33.63 -1.19 -11.12
C ILE A 4 -34.61 -1.49 -9.99
N LYS A 5 -34.10 -1.98 -8.85
CA LYS A 5 -34.90 -2.16 -7.63
C LYS A 5 -34.39 -1.17 -6.58
N SER A 6 -35.25 -0.22 -6.20
CA SER A 6 -34.94 0.74 -5.15
C SER A 6 -35.04 0.06 -3.78
N GLY A 7 -33.95 0.04 -3.02
CA GLY A 7 -33.95 -0.36 -1.61
C GLY A 7 -34.48 0.77 -0.72
N THR A 8 -34.81 0.47 0.55
CA THR A 8 -35.21 1.47 1.54
C THR A 8 -34.12 2.57 1.65
N ASN A 9 -34.54 3.84 1.70
CA ASN A 9 -33.70 5.05 1.65
C ASN A 9 -33.16 5.48 0.26
N ASN A 10 -33.94 5.34 -0.81
CA ASN A 10 -33.59 5.83 -2.16
C ASN A 10 -32.27 5.26 -2.74
N ARG A 11 -31.83 4.09 -2.25
CA ARG A 11 -30.65 3.42 -2.78
C ARG A 11 -31.01 2.61 -4.03
N THR A 12 -30.49 3.02 -5.17
CA THR A 12 -30.58 2.27 -6.43
C THR A 12 -29.54 1.15 -6.42
N ASP A 13 -29.91 -0.04 -5.96
CA ASP A 13 -29.02 -1.22 -6.04
C ASP A 13 -29.23 -1.93 -7.39
N VAL A 14 -28.16 -2.04 -8.17
CA VAL A 14 -28.18 -2.82 -9.41
C VAL A 14 -27.94 -4.28 -9.04
N ALA A 15 -28.92 -5.14 -9.29
CA ALA A 15 -28.87 -6.59 -9.01
C ALA A 15 -27.76 -7.35 -9.78
N SER A 16 -26.92 -6.67 -10.57
CA SER A 16 -25.82 -7.24 -11.36
C SER A 16 -24.48 -7.30 -10.63
N ARG A 17 -24.38 -6.81 -9.39
CA ARG A 17 -23.12 -6.85 -8.64
C ARG A 17 -22.92 -8.25 -8.05
N SER A 18 -22.09 -9.05 -8.71
CA SER A 18 -21.57 -10.28 -8.12
C SER A 18 -20.68 -9.92 -6.92
N ALA A 19 -20.88 -10.62 -5.81
CA ALA A 19 -19.98 -10.49 -4.67
C ALA A 19 -18.57 -10.92 -5.09
N PRO A 20 -17.50 -10.21 -4.66
CA PRO A 20 -16.14 -10.61 -4.96
C PRO A 20 -15.88 -12.03 -4.46
N LYS A 21 -15.31 -12.87 -5.34
CA LYS A 21 -15.05 -14.30 -5.07
C LYS A 21 -13.95 -14.51 -4.02
N PHE A 22 -13.05 -13.55 -3.84
CA PHE A 22 -11.98 -13.60 -2.87
C PHE A 22 -12.41 -12.94 -1.57
N LYS A 23 -12.71 -13.75 -0.56
CA LYS A 23 -13.15 -13.30 0.77
C LYS A 23 -12.05 -13.36 1.84
N ASN A 24 -10.85 -13.80 1.47
CA ASN A 24 -9.73 -13.91 2.40
C ASN A 24 -8.50 -13.16 1.85
N PRO A 25 -8.51 -11.81 1.84
CA PRO A 25 -7.27 -11.08 1.65
C PRO A 25 -6.33 -11.47 2.80
N GLY A 26 -5.05 -11.72 2.51
CA GLY A 26 -4.04 -11.83 3.56
C GLY A 26 -3.98 -10.55 4.40
N PHE A 27 -3.08 -10.49 5.40
CA PHE A 27 -2.93 -9.30 6.25
C PHE A 27 -2.75 -7.99 5.46
N TYR A 28 -2.14 -8.09 4.28
CA TYR A 28 -2.04 -7.02 3.30
C TYR A 28 -2.73 -7.46 2.00
N ASN A 29 -3.50 -6.55 1.39
CA ASN A 29 -4.33 -6.83 0.22
C ASN A 29 -3.72 -6.32 -1.10
N LYS A 30 -2.67 -5.50 -1.01
CA LYS A 30 -2.00 -4.86 -2.15
C LYS A 30 -0.59 -4.45 -1.77
N ALA A 31 0.31 -4.47 -2.76
CA ALA A 31 1.62 -3.85 -2.68
C ALA A 31 1.79 -2.79 -3.79
N THR A 32 2.51 -1.71 -3.48
CA THR A 32 2.95 -0.69 -4.42
C THR A 32 4.47 -0.73 -4.51
N LEU A 33 4.99 -0.95 -5.72
CA LEU A 33 6.43 -0.93 -5.99
C LEU A 33 6.96 0.50 -6.04
N VAL A 34 8.00 0.78 -5.27
CA VAL A 34 8.84 1.96 -5.39
C VAL A 34 10.20 1.51 -5.90
N GLY A 35 10.49 1.85 -7.16
CA GLY A 35 11.77 1.53 -7.79
C GLY A 35 12.80 2.65 -7.65
N SER A 36 13.99 2.38 -8.16
CA SER A 36 15.12 3.30 -8.30
C SER A 36 14.73 4.71 -8.75
N ASN A 37 15.42 5.72 -8.22
CA ASN A 37 15.25 7.16 -8.52
C ASN A 37 13.82 7.70 -8.29
N LYS A 38 13.08 7.14 -7.32
CA LYS A 38 11.70 7.59 -7.04
C LYS A 38 11.55 8.12 -5.63
N THR A 39 10.69 9.13 -5.52
CA THR A 39 10.15 9.60 -4.24
C THR A 39 8.65 9.51 -4.30
N ILE A 40 8.04 8.71 -3.43
CA ILE A 40 6.60 8.48 -3.41
C ILE A 40 6.09 8.69 -1.99
N ALA A 41 5.07 9.54 -1.85
CA ALA A 41 4.35 9.75 -0.60
C ALA A 41 3.12 8.84 -0.52
N PHE A 42 2.88 8.30 0.66
CA PHE A 42 1.77 7.40 0.98
C PHE A 42 0.85 8.10 1.98
N THR A 43 -0.13 8.85 1.48
CA THR A 43 -1.04 9.67 2.29
C THR A 43 -2.50 9.46 1.91
N GLY A 44 -3.44 9.78 2.81
CA GLY A 44 -4.88 9.70 2.53
C GLY A 44 -5.32 8.28 2.17
N SER A 45 -6.05 8.12 1.06
CA SER A 45 -6.53 6.82 0.58
C SER A 45 -5.42 5.85 0.11
N ALA A 46 -4.18 6.32 0.00
CA ALA A 46 -3.01 5.51 -0.33
C ALA A 46 -2.14 5.21 0.91
N ILE A 47 -2.72 5.29 2.11
CA ILE A 47 -1.99 5.02 3.35
C ILE A 47 -1.36 3.63 3.32
N ALA A 48 -0.12 3.56 3.75
CA ALA A 48 0.62 2.32 3.85
C ALA A 48 0.41 1.69 5.22
N ALA A 49 0.49 0.37 5.28
CA ALA A 49 0.39 -0.41 6.51
C ALA A 49 1.72 -1.06 6.91
N GLY A 50 2.64 -1.23 5.96
CA GLY A 50 3.95 -1.83 6.17
C GLY A 50 4.80 -1.72 4.90
N PHE A 51 6.02 -2.25 4.92
CA PHE A 51 6.86 -2.33 3.74
C PHE A 51 7.84 -3.50 3.80
N ILE A 52 8.34 -3.92 2.64
CA ILE A 52 9.45 -4.85 2.46
C ILE A 52 10.48 -4.15 1.57
N CYS A 53 11.76 -4.19 1.92
CA CYS A 53 12.83 -3.69 1.06
C CYS A 53 13.49 -4.87 0.34
N GLU A 54 13.40 -4.94 -0.97
CA GLU A 54 14.13 -5.92 -1.79
C GLU A 54 15.58 -5.49 -2.00
N ASN A 55 15.80 -4.17 -2.16
CA ASN A 55 17.14 -3.59 -2.21
C ASN A 55 17.18 -2.31 -1.37
N VAL A 56 17.96 -2.37 -0.29
CA VAL A 56 18.07 -1.30 0.72
C VAL A 56 19.02 -0.16 0.33
N THR A 57 19.75 -0.30 -0.76
CA THR A 57 20.73 0.71 -1.22
C THR A 57 20.01 2.03 -1.49
N ASN A 58 20.58 3.17 -1.08
CA ASN A 58 20.01 4.52 -1.27
C ASN A 58 18.51 4.68 -0.90
N VAL A 59 17.96 3.80 -0.07
CA VAL A 59 16.58 3.87 0.40
C VAL A 59 16.52 4.72 1.66
N THR A 60 15.48 5.53 1.78
CA THR A 60 15.09 6.21 3.01
C THR A 60 13.59 6.10 3.19
N ILE A 61 13.16 5.61 4.35
CA ILE A 61 11.76 5.47 4.73
C ILE A 61 11.43 6.52 5.79
N GLU A 62 10.53 7.43 5.49
CA GLU A 62 9.95 8.33 6.49
C GLU A 62 8.65 7.72 7.01
N LEU A 63 8.46 7.68 8.33
CA LEU A 63 7.32 7.01 8.97
C LEU A 63 6.13 7.95 9.19
N GLN A 64 4.91 7.39 9.24
CA GLN A 64 3.66 8.17 9.38
C GLN A 64 3.64 9.08 10.63
N ASN A 65 4.11 8.56 11.76
CA ASN A 65 4.10 9.28 13.04
C ASN A 65 5.46 9.92 13.36
N GLY A 66 6.29 10.16 12.34
CA GLY A 66 7.63 10.73 12.49
C GLY A 66 8.73 9.67 12.65
N GLY A 67 9.97 10.14 12.49
CA GLY A 67 11.15 9.27 12.40
C GLY A 67 11.48 8.85 10.97
N THR A 68 12.73 8.46 10.78
CA THR A 68 13.29 8.09 9.48
C THR A 68 14.15 6.85 9.64
N LEU A 69 13.98 5.87 8.75
CA LEU A 69 14.79 4.67 8.66
C LEU A 69 15.66 4.77 7.39
N PRO A 70 16.97 4.99 7.52
CA PRO A 70 17.88 4.89 6.38
C PRO A 70 18.06 3.42 6.00
N GLY A 71 18.32 3.15 4.72
CA GLY A 71 18.48 1.78 4.21
C GLY A 71 19.56 0.96 4.91
N SER A 72 20.58 1.61 5.50
CA SER A 72 21.61 0.96 6.32
C SER A 72 21.09 0.29 7.59
N THR A 73 19.88 0.61 8.03
CA THR A 73 19.21 0.01 9.20
C THR A 73 18.24 -1.10 8.82
N LEU A 74 18.05 -1.33 7.52
CA LEU A 74 17.08 -2.27 6.99
C LEU A 74 17.79 -3.53 6.50
N THR A 75 17.14 -4.66 6.67
CA THR A 75 17.54 -5.94 6.10
C THR A 75 16.68 -6.20 4.88
N ALA A 76 17.31 -6.63 3.78
CA ALA A 76 16.59 -7.02 2.58
C ALA A 76 15.60 -8.17 2.88
N ASP A 77 14.48 -8.18 2.16
CA ASP A 77 13.40 -9.18 2.24
C ASP A 77 12.76 -9.34 3.63
N THR A 78 13.02 -8.41 4.54
CA THR A 78 12.40 -8.37 5.86
C THR A 78 11.10 -7.56 5.82
N LEU A 79 10.03 -8.13 6.39
CA LEU A 79 8.77 -7.43 6.58
C LEU A 79 8.86 -6.48 7.77
N TYR A 80 8.64 -5.20 7.50
CA TYR A 80 8.48 -4.18 8.52
C TYR A 80 7.02 -3.75 8.59
N GLU A 81 6.34 -4.16 9.66
CA GLU A 81 4.92 -3.84 9.92
C GLU A 81 4.77 -2.44 10.52
N ILE A 82 5.40 -1.44 9.89
CA ILE A 82 5.32 -0.05 10.28
C ILE A 82 4.99 0.81 9.07
N ALA A 83 4.05 1.73 9.23
CA ALA A 83 3.52 2.51 8.12
C ALA A 83 4.50 3.59 7.64
N PRO A 84 4.98 3.54 6.39
CA PRO A 84 5.72 4.65 5.79
C PRO A 84 4.78 5.79 5.39
N LYS A 85 5.22 7.02 5.62
CA LYS A 85 4.69 8.26 5.04
C LYS A 85 5.23 8.53 3.66
N LYS A 86 6.53 8.26 3.46
CA LYS A 86 7.23 8.55 2.21
C LYS A 86 8.39 7.57 2.05
N VAL A 87 8.59 7.12 0.82
CA VAL A 87 9.75 6.33 0.43
C VAL A 87 10.56 7.15 -0.56
N VAL A 88 11.85 7.30 -0.29
CA VAL A 88 12.81 8.01 -1.13
C VAL A 88 13.89 7.01 -1.54
N ILE A 89 14.12 6.88 -2.85
CA ILE A 89 15.17 6.04 -3.43
C ILE A 89 16.02 6.91 -4.33
N GLY A 90 17.23 7.25 -3.87
CA GLY A 90 18.07 8.26 -4.52
C GLY A 90 18.79 7.80 -5.79
N ALA A 91 19.10 6.50 -5.90
CA ALA A 91 19.72 5.91 -7.09
C ALA A 91 19.19 4.50 -7.31
N THR A 92 19.96 3.48 -6.93
CA THR A 92 19.52 2.07 -6.91
C THR A 92 18.76 1.78 -5.63
N GLY A 93 17.67 1.01 -5.70
CA GLY A 93 16.92 0.55 -4.52
C GLY A 93 15.51 0.09 -4.92
N VAL A 94 14.90 -0.78 -4.13
CA VAL A 94 13.56 -1.33 -4.41
C VAL A 94 12.82 -1.56 -3.09
N VAL A 95 11.63 -0.97 -2.98
CA VAL A 95 10.76 -1.10 -1.81
C VAL A 95 9.34 -1.45 -2.25
N HIS A 96 8.76 -2.45 -1.62
CA HIS A 96 7.36 -2.84 -1.78
C HIS A 96 6.57 -2.33 -0.59
N VAL A 97 5.69 -1.36 -0.83
CA VAL A 97 4.86 -0.75 0.22
C VAL A 97 3.52 -1.45 0.28
N LEU A 98 3.13 -1.90 1.46
CA LEU A 98 1.98 -2.78 1.66
C LEU A 98 0.75 -1.98 2.12
N HIS A 99 -0.43 -2.41 1.68
CA HIS A 99 -1.72 -1.79 1.98
C HIS A 99 -2.72 -2.82 2.55
N LYS A 100 -3.71 -2.32 3.29
CA LYS A 100 -4.78 -3.11 3.93
C LYS A 100 -6.13 -2.94 3.24
#